data_AF-A0A257NNB1-F1
#
_entry.id   AF-A0A257NNB1-F1
#
_cell.length_a   1.000
_cell.length_b   1.000
_cell.length_c   1.000
_cell.angle_alpha   90.00
_cell.angle_beta   90.00
_cell.angle_gamma   90.00
#
_symmetry.space_group_name_H-M   'P 1'
#
loop_
_entity.id
_entity.type
_entity.pdbx_description
1 polymer ?
#
loop_
_entity_poly.entity_id
_entity_poly.type
_entity_poly.pdbx_seq_one_letter_code
_entity_poly.pdbx_strand_id
1 'polypeptide(L)' 'EDLPKLLEALKGILSEKPGSFFLLNGYAAGYAPRAFAQAVASAFGDVDGECGELFIQESSSERVVPAGIYVRFVR' A
#
# COMPACT_ATOMS: atom_id res chain seq x y z
N GLU A 1 15.16 8.44 -6.84
CA GLU A 1 14.33 7.35 -6.29
C GLU A 1 14.35 7.43 -4.78
N ASP A 2 13.18 7.65 -4.16
CA ASP A 2 13.10 7.95 -2.72
C ASP A 2 12.12 7.04 -1.97
N LEU A 3 11.24 6.33 -2.69
CA LEU A 3 10.31 5.37 -2.06
C LEU A 3 11.04 4.26 -1.28
N PRO A 4 12.09 3.59 -1.82
CA PRO A 4 12.81 2.58 -1.04
C PRO A 4 13.43 3.13 0.25
N LYS A 5 14.00 4.34 0.19
CA LYS A 5 14.58 5.00 1.38
C LYS A 5 13.51 5.32 2.42
N LEU A 6 12.34 5.77 1.97
CA LEU A 6 11.20 6.01 2.84
C LEU A 6 10.72 4.71 3.50
N LEU A 7 10.60 3.62 2.76
CA LEU A 7 10.15 2.33 3.30
C LEU A 7 11.11 1.80 4.38
N GLU A 8 12.43 1.91 4.18
CA GLU A 8 13.42 1.55 5.21
C GLU A 8 13.32 2.44 6.46
N ALA A 9 13.12 3.75 6.28
CA ALA A 9 12.91 4.65 7.41
C ALA A 9 11.62 4.32 8.18
N LEU A 10 10.54 4.00 7.47
CA LEU A 10 9.25 3.61 8.06
C LEU A 10 9.34 2.29 8.83
N LYS A 11 10.10 1.31 8.30
CA LYS A 11 10.39 0.06 9.02
C LYS A 11 11.06 0.30 10.37
N GLY A 12 12.01 1.24 10.42
CA GLY A 12 12.73 1.58 11.65
C GLY A 12 11.88 2.26 12.72
N ILE A 13 10.75 2.87 12.36
CA ILE A 13 9.88 3.61 13.29
C ILE A 13 8.52 2.94 13.54
N LEU A 14 8.14 1.94 12.73
CA LEU A 14 6.89 1.19 12.93
C LEU A 14 7.01 0.34 14.19
N SER A 15 6.07 0.54 15.12
CA SER A 15 6.00 -0.21 16.38
C SER A 15 5.78 -1.71 16.14
N GLU A 16 6.41 -2.55 16.98
CA GLU A 16 6.19 -4.01 17.03
C GLU A 16 4.99 -4.40 17.90
N LYS A 17 4.29 -3.42 18.50
CA LYS A 17 3.11 -3.70 19.33
C LYS A 17 1.97 -4.26 18.47
N PRO A 18 1.23 -5.27 18.96
CA PRO A 18 0.03 -5.77 18.28
C PRO A 18 -0.95 -4.63 17.98
N GLY A 19 -1.51 -4.64 16.77
CA GLY A 19 -2.41 -3.61 16.26
C GLY A 19 -1.71 -2.42 15.60
N SER A 20 -0.37 -2.38 15.57
CA SER A 20 0.37 -1.40 14.75
C SER A 20 0.15 -1.73 13.28
N PHE A 21 -0.13 -0.72 12.45
CA PHE A 21 -0.47 -0.95 11.04
C PHE A 21 0.37 -0.08 10.11
N PHE A 22 0.48 -0.55 8.86
CA PHE A 22 1.09 0.17 7.76
C PHE A 22 0.07 0.32 6.62
N LEU A 23 0.05 1.48 6.00
CA LEU A 23 -0.76 1.76 4.81
C LEU A 23 0.04 2.64 3.86
N LEU A 24 0.33 2.11 2.69
CA LEU A 24 0.87 2.88 1.57
C LEU A 24 -0.21 3.00 0.50
N ASN A 25 -0.52 4.23 0.10
CA ASN A 25 -1.37 4.52 -1.04
C ASN A 25 -0.57 5.32 -2.08
N GLY A 26 -0.81 5.06 -3.36
CA GLY A 26 -0.22 5.81 -4.45
C GLY A 26 -1.26 6.22 -5.49
N TYR A 27 -1.25 7.50 -5.86
CA TYR A 27 -1.94 8.07 -7.03
C TYR A 27 -1.21 7.74 -8.34
N ALA A 28 -0.62 6.54 -8.41
CA ALA A 28 0.30 6.17 -9.46
C ALA A 28 -0.46 5.45 -10.58
N ALA A 29 -1.11 6.23 -11.45
CA ALA A 29 -1.70 5.74 -12.70
C ALA A 29 -0.61 5.13 -13.58
N GLY A 30 -0.37 3.83 -13.45
CA GLY A 30 0.61 3.08 -14.23
C GLY A 30 1.34 1.97 -13.48
N TYR A 31 1.33 1.97 -12.15
CA TYR A 31 1.89 0.86 -11.37
C TYR A 31 0.81 -0.14 -10.99
N ALA A 32 1.11 -1.43 -11.10
CA ALA A 32 0.26 -2.47 -10.56
C ALA A 32 0.34 -2.45 -9.01
N PRO A 33 -0.77 -2.69 -8.28
CA PRO A 33 -0.75 -2.85 -6.82
C PRO A 33 0.31 -3.85 -6.33
N ARG A 34 0.55 -4.90 -7.13
CA ARG A 34 1.56 -5.90 -6.84
C ARG A 34 2.99 -5.34 -6.78
N ALA A 35 3.30 -4.31 -7.57
CA ALA A 35 4.62 -3.66 -7.53
C ALA A 35 4.84 -2.97 -6.18
N PHE A 36 3.81 -2.30 -5.63
CA PHE A 36 3.88 -1.74 -4.28
C PHE A 36 4.03 -2.84 -3.23
N ALA A 37 3.29 -3.95 -3.38
CA ALA A 37 3.36 -5.05 -2.41
C ALA A 37 4.77 -5.64 -2.34
N GLN A 38 5.42 -5.82 -3.50
CA GLN A 38 6.81 -6.31 -3.57
C GLN A 38 7.81 -5.30 -3.00
N ALA A 39 7.62 -4.00 -3.22
CA ALA A 39 8.47 -2.97 -2.62
C ALA A 39 8.35 -2.95 -1.09
N VAL A 40 7.13 -3.06 -0.57
CA VAL A 40 6.87 -3.17 0.88
C VAL A 40 7.48 -4.45 1.44
N ALA A 41 7.27 -5.60 0.79
CA ALA A 41 7.84 -6.87 1.24
C ALA A 41 9.38 -6.87 1.23
N SER A 42 10.00 -6.17 0.27
CA SER A 42 11.46 -6.00 0.22
C SER A 42 12.00 -5.26 1.45
N ALA A 43 11.26 -4.29 1.98
CA ALA A 43 11.66 -3.55 3.16
C ALA A 43 11.25 -4.25 4.47
N PHE A 44 9.98 -4.64 4.59
CA PHE A 44 9.39 -5.15 5.83
C PHE A 44 9.52 -6.68 6.01
N GLY A 45 9.94 -7.41 4.99
CA GLY A 45 9.87 -8.88 4.93
C GLY A 45 8.49 -9.37 4.46
N ASP A 46 8.26 -10.68 4.50
CA ASP A 46 6.93 -11.23 4.23
C ASP A 46 5.94 -10.73 5.29
N VAL A 47 4.98 -9.94 4.83
CA VAL A 47 3.90 -9.39 5.65
C VAL A 47 2.58 -10.03 5.21
N ASP A 48 1.78 -10.45 6.18
CA ASP A 48 0.40 -10.89 5.90
C ASP A 48 -0.47 -9.64 5.67
N GLY A 49 -0.55 -9.25 4.40
CA GLY A 49 -1.08 -7.97 3.98
C GLY A 49 -1.97 -8.05 2.76
N GLU A 50 -2.75 -6.99 2.56
CA GLU A 50 -3.65 -6.83 1.43
C GLU A 50 -3.09 -5.78 0.48
N CYS A 51 -3.25 -6.00 -0.82
CA CYS A 51 -2.97 -4.99 -1.84
C CYS A 51 -4.07 -4.97 -2.90
N GLY A 52 -4.32 -3.81 -3.48
CA GLY A 52 -5.37 -3.67 -4.48
C GLY A 52 -5.46 -2.26 -5.04
N GLU A 53 -6.54 -2.04 -5.78
CA GLU A 53 -6.88 -0.74 -6.37
C GLU A 53 -7.98 -0.09 -5.52
N LEU A 54 -7.87 1.23 -5.37
CA LEU A 54 -8.93 2.06 -4.80
C LEU A 54 -9.77 2.60 -5.95
N PHE A 55 -11.08 2.49 -5.83
CA PHE A 55 -12.05 2.94 -6.82
C PHE A 55 -13.03 3.94 -6.22
N ILE A 56 -13.44 4.92 -7.03
CA ILE A 56 -14.58 5.80 -6.73
C ILE A 56 -15.73 5.35 -7.63
N GLN A 57 -16.83 4.90 -7.03
CA GLN A 57 -18.04 4.50 -7.75
C GLN A 57 -18.89 5.73 -8.10
N GLU A 58 -19.45 5.77 -9.32
CA GLU A 58 -20.43 6.78 -9.70
C GLU A 58 -21.69 6.71 -8.83
N SER A 59 -22.26 7.86 -8.43
CA SER A 59 -23.44 7.86 -7.54
C SER A 59 -24.72 7.31 -8.18
N SER A 60 -24.75 7.20 -9.52
CA SER A 60 -25.93 6.79 -10.28
C SER A 60 -25.71 5.53 -11.13
N SER A 61 -24.55 4.85 -11.01
CA SER A 61 -24.25 3.65 -11.79
C SER A 61 -23.24 2.73 -11.09
N GLU A 62 -23.00 1.54 -11.65
CA GLU A 62 -21.98 0.59 -11.17
C GLU A 62 -20.58 0.84 -11.74
N ARG A 63 -20.41 1.89 -12.56
CA ARG A 63 -19.10 2.23 -13.10
C ARG A 63 -18.20 2.79 -12.00
N VAL A 64 -16.91 2.51 -12.16
CA VAL A 64 -15.88 2.96 -11.23
C VAL A 64 -14.79 3.75 -11.94
N VAL A 65 -14.24 4.74 -11.23
CA VAL A 65 -13.04 5.49 -11.62
C VAL A 65 -11.89 5.02 -10.72
N PRO A 66 -10.77 4.52 -11.30
CA PRO A 66 -9.58 4.22 -10.52
C PRO A 66 -9.05 5.47 -9.82
N ALA A 67 -8.84 5.39 -8.51
CA ALA A 67 -8.43 6.49 -7.65
C ALA A 67 -7.04 6.26 -7.00
N GLY A 68 -6.48 5.06 -7.13
CA GLY A 68 -5.11 4.76 -6.70
C GLY A 68 -4.88 3.27 -6.48
N ILE A 69 -3.71 2.95 -5.97
CA ILE A 69 -3.35 1.60 -5.52
C ILE A 69 -2.95 1.64 -4.06
N TYR A 70 -3.09 0.52 -3.35
CA TYR A 70 -2.70 0.43 -1.95
C TYR A 70 -2.03 -0.89 -1.60
N VAL A 71 -1.26 -0.84 -0.50
CA VAL A 71 -0.79 -1.99 0.28
C VAL A 71 -0.99 -1.68 1.75
N ARG A 72 -1.52 -2.64 2.49
CA ARG A 72 -1.71 -2.55 3.95
C ARG A 72 -1.37 -3.86 4.64
N PHE A 73 -0.92 -3.78 5.88
CA PHE A 73 -0.83 -4.91 6.79
C PHE A 73 -0.94 -4.44 8.24
N VAL A 74 -1.19 -5.37 9.15
CA VAL A 74 -1.25 -5.14 10.60
C VAL A 74 -0.30 -6.13 11.27
N ARG A 75 0.39 -5.69 12.33
CA ARG A 75 1.23 -6.54 13.19
C ARG A 75 0.45 -7.05 14.39
#